data_AF-A0A842UP31-F1
#
_entry.id   AF-A0A842UP31-F1
#
_cell.length_a   1.000
_cell.length_b   1.000
_cell.length_c   1.000
_cell.angle_alpha   90.00
_cell.angle_beta   90.00
_cell.angle_gamma   90.00
#
_symmetry.space_group_name_H-M   'P 1'
#
loop_
_entity.id
_entity.type
_entity.pdbx_description
1 polymer ?
#
loop_
_entity_poly.entity_id
_entity_poly.type
_entity_poly.pdbx_seq_one_letter_code
_entity_poly.pdbx_strand_id
1 'polypeptide(L)'
;YKLYSLIGIIALSFFNFLFTLRTTNEITILIESSPSKIEELEKVPATEYLAHKINQAFLHHTVGMRCLYYSIPLFFWFFDTIVFVMVTVILTVGIAKFLDF
;
A
#
# COMPACT_ATOMS: atom_id res chain seq x y z
N TYR A 1 19.46 16.64 -4.18
CA TYR A 1 18.54 16.50 -3.02
C TYR A 1 17.10 16.22 -3.46
N LYS A 2 16.42 17.13 -4.17
CA LYS A 2 15.01 16.95 -4.61
C LYS A 2 14.75 15.65 -5.38
N LEU A 3 15.64 15.29 -6.31
CA LEU A 3 15.53 14.05 -7.09
C LEU A 3 15.66 12.78 -6.24
N TYR A 4 16.56 12.77 -5.26
CA TYR A 4 16.72 11.62 -4.36
C TYR A 4 15.46 11.38 -3.52
N SER A 5 14.79 12.45 -3.08
CA SER A 5 13.52 12.36 -2.36
C SER A 5 12.42 11.73 -3.25
N LEU A 6 12.34 12.14 -4.52
CA LEU A 6 11.38 11.59 -5.47
C LEU A 6 11.65 10.10 -5.77
N ILE A 7 12.92 9.76 -6.00
CA ILE A 7 13.32 8.36 -6.20
C ILE A 7 13.00 7.54 -4.95
N GLY A 8 13.27 8.07 -3.75
CA GLY A 8 13.01 7.38 -2.49
C GLY A 8 11.53 7.05 -2.29
N ILE A 9 10.62 8.00 -2.53
CA ILE A 9 9.19 7.76 -2.34
C ILE A 9 8.61 6.79 -3.39
N ILE A 10 9.08 6.88 -4.63
CA ILE A 10 8.68 5.95 -5.70
C ILE A 10 9.21 4.55 -5.42
N ALA A 11 10.47 4.42 -4.98
CA ALA A 11 11.05 3.13 -4.61
C ALA A 11 10.29 2.50 -3.43
N LEU A 12 9.97 3.28 -2.39
CA LEU A 12 9.18 2.80 -1.26
C LEU A 12 7.80 2.31 -1.69
N SER A 13 7.15 3.06 -2.59
CA SER A 13 5.88 2.63 -3.18
C SER A 13 6.01 1.32 -3.95
N PHE A 14 7.05 1.21 -4.80
CA PHE A 14 7.30 0.04 -5.61
C PHE A 14 7.52 -1.20 -4.75
N PHE A 15 8.32 -1.10 -3.69
CA PHE A 15 8.50 -2.21 -2.74
C PHE A 15 7.19 -2.61 -2.06
N ASN A 16 6.35 -1.65 -1.64
CA ASN A 16 5.04 -1.98 -1.06
C ASN A 16 4.13 -2.74 -2.05
N PHE A 17 4.15 -2.38 -3.34
CA PHE A 17 3.43 -3.15 -4.35
C PHE A 17 4.03 -4.52 -4.61
N LEU A 18 5.36 -4.66 -4.60
CA LEU A 18 6.00 -5.99 -4.68
C LEU A 18 5.60 -6.89 -3.51
N PHE A 19 5.58 -6.36 -2.28
CA PHE A 19 5.09 -7.10 -1.11
C PHE A 19 3.62 -7.48 -1.26
N THR A 20 2.77 -6.54 -1.70
CA THR A 20 1.35 -6.81 -1.99
C THR A 20 1.19 -7.97 -2.98
N LEU A 21 1.91 -7.95 -4.10
CA LEU A 21 1.86 -8.99 -5.13
C LEU A 21 2.34 -10.34 -4.60
N ARG A 22 3.44 -10.36 -3.83
CA ARG A 22 3.94 -11.56 -3.20
C ARG A 22 2.92 -12.16 -2.24
N THR A 23 2.38 -11.36 -1.32
CA THR A 23 1.39 -11.82 -0.34
C THR A 23 0.11 -12.27 -1.03
N THR A 24 -0.31 -11.60 -2.11
CA THR A 24 -1.47 -12.02 -2.92
C THR A 24 -1.24 -13.39 -3.55
N ASN A 25 -0.05 -13.65 -4.11
CA ASN A 25 0.29 -14.97 -4.64
C ASN A 25 0.28 -16.07 -3.55
N GLU A 26 0.81 -15.76 -2.36
CA GLU A 26 0.76 -16.68 -1.21
C GLU A 26 -0.69 -16.95 -0.77
N ILE A 27 -1.56 -15.94 -0.77
CA ILE A 27 -2.99 -16.07 -0.48
C ILE A 27 -3.68 -16.95 -1.53
N THR A 28 -3.41 -16.78 -2.82
CA THR A 28 -4.00 -17.59 -3.89
C THR A 28 -3.67 -19.07 -3.70
N ILE A 29 -2.40 -19.39 -3.41
CA ILE A 29 -1.97 -20.78 -3.13
C ILE A 29 -2.67 -21.33 -1.88
N LEU A 30 -2.85 -20.49 -0.86
CA LEU A 30 -3.50 -20.87 0.39
C LEU A 30 -4.99 -21.17 0.20
N ILE A 31 -5.69 -20.43 -0.68
CA ILE A 31 -7.10 -20.66 -1.02
C ILE A 31 -7.29 -22.01 -1.71
N GLU A 32 -6.34 -22.41 -2.55
CA GLU A 32 -6.34 -23.72 -3.23
C GLU A 32 -5.99 -24.89 -2.29
N SER A 33 -5.46 -24.60 -1.10
CA SER A 33 -5.03 -25.60 -0.13
C SER A 33 -6.19 -26.08 0.75
N SER A 34 -6.08 -27.32 1.28
CA SER A 34 -7.12 -27.87 2.16
C SER A 34 -7.25 -27.07 3.47
N PRO A 35 -8.44 -26.55 3.82
CA PRO A 35 -8.65 -25.70 4.99
C PRO A 35 -8.32 -26.41 6.31
N SER A 36 -8.56 -27.73 6.38
CA SER A 36 -8.23 -28.56 7.55
C SER A 36 -6.75 -28.53 7.94
N LYS A 37 -5.85 -28.38 6.95
CA LYS A 37 -4.40 -28.36 7.18
C LYS A 37 -3.92 -27.01 7.69
N ILE A 38 -4.63 -25.94 7.33
CA ILE A 38 -4.40 -24.57 7.81
C ILE A 38 -4.84 -24.48 9.27
N GLU A 39 -6.02 -25.01 9.58
CA GLU A 39 -6.57 -25.02 10.94
C GLU A 39 -5.69 -25.84 11.90
N GLU A 40 -5.14 -26.96 11.47
CA GLU A 40 -4.22 -27.79 12.26
C GLU A 40 -2.90 -27.08 12.58
N LEU A 41 -2.33 -26.36 11.60
CA LEU A 41 -1.03 -25.72 11.74
C LEU A 41 -1.11 -24.39 12.50
N GLU A 42 -2.08 -23.55 12.16
CA GLU A 42 -2.21 -22.18 12.65
C GLU A 42 -3.12 -22.09 13.89
N LYS A 43 -3.86 -23.16 14.22
CA LYS A 43 -4.79 -23.24 15.37
C LYS A 43 -5.88 -22.16 15.38
N VAL A 44 -6.18 -21.60 14.21
CA VAL A 44 -7.24 -20.62 13.97
C VAL A 44 -8.09 -21.06 12.78
N PRO A 45 -9.37 -20.65 12.69
CA PRO A 45 -10.21 -20.94 11.53
C PRO A 45 -9.52 -20.49 10.23
N ALA A 46 -9.54 -21.33 9.20
CA ALA A 46 -8.85 -21.03 7.93
C ALA A 46 -9.33 -19.70 7.31
N THR A 47 -10.63 -19.39 7.48
CA THR A 47 -11.25 -18.15 7.01
C THR A 47 -10.72 -16.91 7.72
N GLU A 48 -10.51 -16.97 9.04
CA GLU A 48 -9.99 -15.87 9.84
C GLU A 48 -8.53 -15.59 9.50
N TYR A 49 -7.73 -16.65 9.36
CA TYR A 49 -6.33 -16.55 8.93
C TYR A 49 -6.20 -15.95 7.53
N LEU A 50 -7.05 -16.38 6.60
CA LEU A 50 -7.08 -15.86 5.24
C LEU A 50 -7.48 -14.38 5.22
N ALA A 51 -8.52 -14.00 5.96
CA ALA A 51 -8.95 -12.62 6.09
C ALA A 51 -7.84 -11.73 6.67
N HIS A 52 -7.09 -12.23 7.66
CA HIS A 52 -5.95 -11.53 8.23
C HIS A 52 -4.85 -11.28 7.19
N LYS A 53 -4.44 -12.30 6.43
CA LYS A 53 -3.44 -12.16 5.35
C LYS A 53 -3.91 -11.20 4.26
N ILE A 54 -5.17 -11.30 3.85
CA ILE A 54 -5.77 -10.40 2.86
C ILE A 54 -5.69 -8.96 3.35
N ASN A 55 -6.09 -8.70 4.60
CA ASN A 55 -6.02 -7.35 5.17
C ASN A 55 -4.57 -6.82 5.19
N GLN A 56 -3.60 -7.66 5.54
CA GLN A 56 -2.18 -7.29 5.50
C GLN A 56 -1.72 -6.92 4.08
N ALA A 57 -2.12 -7.69 3.06
CA ALA A 57 -1.80 -7.38 1.67
C ALA A 57 -2.41 -6.03 1.24
N PHE A 58 -3.67 -5.78 1.58
CA PHE A 58 -4.35 -4.52 1.27
C PHE A 58 -3.81 -3.32 2.05
N LEU A 59 -3.25 -3.53 3.24
CA LEU A 59 -2.52 -2.48 3.96
C LEU A 59 -1.27 -2.06 3.19
N HIS A 60 -0.46 -3.02 2.71
CA HIS A 60 0.70 -2.71 1.85
C HIS A 60 0.28 -2.01 0.56
N HIS A 61 -0.81 -2.44 -0.06
CA HIS A 61 -1.37 -1.77 -1.24
C HIS A 61 -1.73 -0.31 -0.95
N THR A 62 -2.43 -0.07 0.16
CA THR A 62 -2.87 1.27 0.56
C THR A 62 -1.68 2.18 0.87
N VAL A 63 -0.66 1.66 1.55
CA VAL A 63 0.59 2.39 1.82
C VAL A 63 1.30 2.73 0.52
N GLY A 64 1.42 1.77 -0.40
CA GLY A 64 1.99 1.99 -1.73
C GLY A 64 1.26 3.10 -2.50
N MET A 65 -0.07 3.03 -2.57
CA MET A 65 -0.90 4.05 -3.23
C MET A 65 -0.71 5.43 -2.61
N ARG A 66 -0.67 5.53 -1.27
CA ARG A 66 -0.40 6.81 -0.58
C ARG A 66 0.98 7.36 -0.95
N CYS A 67 2.02 6.53 -1.00
CA CYS A 67 3.35 6.95 -1.45
C CYS A 67 3.33 7.46 -2.91
N LEU A 68 2.61 6.79 -3.82
CA LEU A 68 2.44 7.29 -5.18
C LEU A 68 1.73 8.64 -5.21
N TYR A 69 0.65 8.82 -4.46
CA TYR A 69 -0.07 10.10 -4.44
C TYR A 69 0.83 11.24 -3.96
N TYR A 70 1.66 11.02 -2.93
CA TYR A 70 2.61 12.02 -2.45
C TYR A 70 3.82 12.24 -3.38
N SER A 71 4.09 11.35 -4.33
CA SER A 71 5.10 11.59 -5.36
C SER A 71 4.71 12.73 -6.32
N ILE A 72 3.40 12.95 -6.52
CA ILE A 72 2.86 14.01 -7.39
C ILE A 72 3.22 15.41 -6.88
N PRO A 73 2.87 15.84 -5.65
CA PRO A 73 3.28 17.14 -5.13
C PRO A 73 4.80 17.25 -5.09
N LEU A 74 5.51 16.18 -4.73
CA LEU A 74 6.96 16.17 -4.69
C LEU A 74 7.59 16.42 -6.07
N PHE A 75 6.92 16.04 -7.14
CA PHE A 75 7.29 16.42 -8.52
C PHE A 75 7.09 17.93 -8.76
N PHE A 76 5.99 18.52 -8.29
CA PHE A 76 5.77 19.97 -8.38
C PHE A 76 6.79 20.82 -7.60
N TRP A 77 7.46 20.25 -6.60
CA TRP A 77 8.56 20.91 -5.86
C TRP A 77 9.78 21.24 -6.74
N PHE A 78 9.89 20.65 -7.93
CA PHE A 78 10.91 21.03 -8.91
C PHE A 78 10.65 22.40 -9.54
N PHE A 79 9.39 22.79 -9.68
CA PHE A 79 9.00 24.05 -10.30
C PHE A 79 8.95 25.18 -9.28
N ASP A 80 8.16 25.01 -8.22
CA ASP A 80 7.94 26.05 -7.23
C ASP A 80 7.49 25.47 -5.87
N THR A 81 7.95 26.07 -4.78
CA THR A 81 7.67 25.61 -3.41
C THR A 81 6.23 25.91 -2.97
N ILE A 82 5.62 27.00 -3.44
CA ILE A 82 4.24 27.37 -3.12
C ILE A 82 3.28 26.39 -3.79
N VAL A 83 3.55 26.02 -5.05
CA VAL A 83 2.77 25.01 -5.77
C VAL A 83 2.84 23.65 -5.06
N PHE A 84 4.02 23.25 -4.59
CA PHE A 84 4.19 22.02 -3.79
C PHE A 84 3.28 22.00 -2.55
N VAL A 85 3.26 23.08 -1.78
CA VAL A 85 2.44 23.16 -0.56
C VAL A 85 0.95 23.10 -0.91
N MET A 86 0.49 23.84 -1.92
CA MET A 86 -0.91 23.81 -2.34
C MET A 86 -1.36 22.42 -2.79
N VAL A 87 -0.58 21.75 -3.66
CA VAL A 87 -0.93 20.41 -4.16
C VAL A 87 -0.92 19.38 -3.02
N THR A 88 0.02 19.50 -2.07
CA THR A 88 0.07 18.61 -0.90
C THR A 88 -1.19 18.75 -0.04
N VAL A 89 -1.60 19.99 0.27
CA VAL A 89 -2.81 20.24 1.07
C VAL A 89 -4.05 19.71 0.36
N ILE A 90 -4.20 19.98 -0.94
CA ILE A 90 -5.35 19.49 -1.73
C ILE A 90 -5.41 17.96 -1.70
N LEU A 91 -4.28 17.28 -1.91
CA LEU A 91 -4.22 15.83 -1.89
C LEU A 91 -4.50 15.26 -0.51
N THR A 92 -3.93 15.83 0.56
CA THR A 92 -4.18 15.34 1.93
C THR A 92 -5.65 15.49 2.31
N VAL A 93 -6.28 16.64 1.98
CA VAL A 93 -7.71 16.85 2.22
C VAL A 93 -8.56 15.92 1.35
N GLY A 94 -8.18 15.73 0.09
CA GLY A 94 -8.85 14.80 -0.82
C GLY A 94 -8.80 13.36 -0.29
N ILE A 95 -7.62 12.88 0.10
CA ILE A 95 -7.46 11.53 0.68
C ILE A 95 -8.29 11.40 1.96
N ALA A 96 -8.26 12.38 2.87
CA ALA A 96 -9.06 12.33 4.10
C ALA A 96 -10.57 12.32 3.83
N LYS A 97 -11.04 12.96 2.76
CA LYS A 97 -12.45 13.03 2.39
C LYS A 97 -12.94 11.80 1.63
N PHE A 98 -12.10 11.20 0.79
CA PHE A 98 -12.51 10.13 -0.14
C PHE A 98 -12.12 8.73 0.31
N LEU A 99 -11.12 8.55 1.18
CA LEU A 99 -10.62 7.22 1.60
C LEU A 99 -11.10 6.76 3.01
N ASP A 100 -11.86 7.59 3.74
CA ASP A 100 -12.50 7.24 5.03
C ASP A 100 -13.93 6.66 4.84
N PHE A 101 -14.25 6.09 3.68
CA PHE A 101 -15.53 5.42 3.39
C PHE A 101 -15.36 3.92 3.22
#